data_AF-A0A526YLF0-F1
#
_entry.id   AF-A0A526YLF0-F1
#
_cell.length_a   1.000
_cell.length_b   1.000
_cell.length_c   1.000
_cell.angle_alpha   90.00
_cell.angle_beta   90.00
_cell.angle_gamma   90.00
#
_symmetry.space_group_name_H-M   'P 1'
#
loop_
_entity.id
_entity.type
_entity.pdbx_description
1 polymer ?
#
loop_
_entity_poly.entity_id
_entity_poly.type
_entity_poly.pdbx_seq_one_letter_code
_entity_poly.pdbx_strand_id
1 'polypeptide(L)'
;MNSATNSGRALHRAGLPWALVTPALGWTLLFFVLPFVAMGFSSLTAHDGGGFTLANYSQFFTNPAYWQAMVNSLQVTVIVTVISVLLAYPFAWILAEQVP
;
A
#
# COMPACT_ATOMS: atom_id res chain seq x y z
N MET A 1 20.60 24.03 -42.51
CA MET A 1 20.43 22.60 -42.82
C MET A 1 20.55 21.66 -41.60
N ASN A 2 20.35 22.12 -40.34
CA ASN A 2 20.57 21.27 -39.15
C ASN A 2 19.40 21.20 -38.14
N SER A 3 18.17 21.52 -38.53
CA SER A 3 17.04 21.64 -37.58
C SER A 3 16.14 20.40 -37.47
N ALA A 4 16.32 19.38 -38.32
CA ALA A 4 15.37 18.27 -38.45
C ALA A 4 15.75 16.99 -37.69
N THR A 5 16.89 16.93 -37.01
CA THR A 5 17.44 15.66 -36.48
C THR A 5 17.24 15.44 -34.97
N ASN A 6 16.64 16.38 -34.24
CA ASN A 6 16.56 16.29 -32.77
C ASN A 6 15.21 15.81 -32.21
N SER A 7 14.13 15.85 -33.01
CA SER A 7 12.78 15.49 -32.53
C SER A 7 12.54 13.98 -32.39
N GLY A 8 13.36 13.13 -33.02
CA GLY A 8 13.20 11.67 -32.98
C GLY A 8 13.78 10.97 -31.74
N ARG A 9 14.56 11.66 -30.90
CA ARG A 9 15.27 11.05 -29.76
C ARG A 9 14.58 11.26 -28.40
N ALA A 10 13.64 12.21 -28.30
CA ALA A 10 12.98 12.55 -27.04
C ALA A 10 11.88 11.54 -26.64
N LEU A 11 11.13 11.01 -27.62
CA LEU A 11 10.02 10.08 -27.36
C LEU A 11 10.50 8.67 -26.97
N HIS A 12 11.68 8.25 -27.45
CA HIS A 12 12.22 6.91 -27.18
C HIS A 12 12.84 6.77 -25.78
N ARG A 13 13.13 7.88 -25.08
CA ARG A 13 13.61 7.86 -23.68
C ARG A 13 12.48 7.88 -22.66
N ALA A 14 11.31 8.43 -23.01
CA ALA A 14 10.15 8.49 -22.12
C ALA A 14 9.26 7.24 -22.19
N GLY A 15 9.15 6.57 -23.34
CA GLY A 15 8.27 5.39 -23.49
C GLY A 15 8.87 4.06 -23.03
N LEU A 16 10.20 3.92 -23.08
CA LEU A 16 10.91 2.71 -22.67
C LEU A 16 10.73 2.34 -21.18
N PRO A 17 10.80 3.27 -20.21
CA PRO A 17 10.58 2.92 -18.80
C PRO A 17 9.13 2.47 -18.55
N TRP A 18 8.14 3.11 -19.15
CA TRP A 18 6.74 2.70 -19.00
C TRP A 18 6.47 1.33 -19.65
N ALA A 19 7.07 1.03 -20.80
CA ALA A 19 6.95 -0.28 -21.46
C ALA A 19 7.58 -1.44 -20.65
N LEU A 20 8.56 -1.15 -19.79
CA LEU A 20 9.15 -2.13 -18.86
C LEU A 20 8.32 -2.28 -17.59
N VAL A 21 7.65 -1.21 -17.15
CA VAL A 21 6.82 -1.19 -15.95
C VAL A 21 5.43 -1.77 -16.20
N THR A 22 4.89 -1.68 -17.42
CA THR A 22 3.56 -2.20 -17.78
C THR A 22 3.37 -3.71 -17.54
N PRO A 23 4.30 -4.64 -17.88
CA PRO A 23 4.11 -6.05 -17.56
C PRO A 23 4.15 -6.32 -16.05
N ALA A 24 5.03 -5.63 -15.31
CA ALA A 24 5.10 -5.75 -13.85
C ALA A 24 3.82 -5.22 -13.17
N LEU A 25 3.34 -4.04 -13.59
CA LEU A 25 2.08 -3.48 -13.12
C LEU A 25 0.89 -4.37 -13.51
N GLY A 26 0.87 -4.89 -14.72
CA GLY A 26 -0.18 -5.81 -15.18
C GLY A 26 -0.24 -7.06 -14.30
N TRP A 27 0.92 -7.63 -13.96
CA TRP A 27 0.99 -8.78 -13.06
C TRP A 27 0.55 -8.45 -11.63
N THR A 28 1.02 -7.32 -11.08
CA THR A 28 0.59 -6.85 -9.76
C THR A 28 -0.91 -6.61 -9.74
N LEU A 29 -1.48 -5.93 -10.73
CA LEU A 29 -2.93 -5.72 -10.80
C LEU A 29 -3.67 -7.06 -10.90
N LEU A 30 -3.21 -8.00 -11.73
CA LEU A 30 -3.90 -9.26 -11.91
C LEU A 30 -3.86 -10.13 -10.65
N PHE A 31 -2.72 -10.26 -9.97
CA PHE A 31 -2.60 -11.15 -8.81
C PHE A 31 -2.82 -10.48 -7.46
N PHE A 32 -2.71 -9.16 -7.38
CA PHE A 32 -2.95 -8.40 -6.16
C PHE A 32 -4.33 -7.74 -6.19
N VAL A 33 -4.71 -7.05 -7.27
CA VAL A 33 -6.00 -6.35 -7.30
C VAL A 33 -7.18 -7.29 -7.47
N LEU A 34 -7.08 -8.36 -8.27
CA LEU A 34 -8.18 -9.34 -8.39
C LEU A 34 -8.62 -9.95 -7.05
N PRO A 35 -7.73 -10.51 -6.20
CA PRO A 35 -8.18 -11.06 -4.92
C PRO A 35 -8.71 -9.97 -3.97
N PHE A 36 -8.19 -8.74 -4.02
CA PHE A 36 -8.74 -7.63 -3.22
C PHE A 36 -10.14 -7.23 -3.68
N VAL A 37 -10.39 -7.22 -5.00
CA VAL A 37 -11.71 -6.97 -5.56
C VAL A 37 -12.67 -8.10 -5.18
N ALA A 38 -12.24 -9.36 -5.29
CA ALA A 38 -13.02 -10.52 -4.86
C ALA A 38 -13.33 -10.47 -3.35
N MET A 39 -12.35 -10.07 -2.52
CA MET A 39 -12.55 -9.86 -1.08
C MET A 39 -13.52 -8.71 -0.80
N GLY A 40 -13.45 -7.61 -1.57
CA GLY A 40 -14.39 -6.50 -1.48
C GLY A 40 -15.83 -6.91 -1.83
N PHE A 41 -16.02 -7.67 -2.91
CA PHE A 41 -17.32 -8.24 -3.25
C PHE A 41 -17.83 -9.21 -2.19
N SER A 42 -16.96 -10.08 -1.67
CA SER A 42 -17.30 -11.00 -0.56
C SER A 42 -17.69 -10.25 0.71
N SER A 43 -17.00 -9.14 1.02
CA SER A 43 -17.32 -8.27 2.15
C SER A 43 -18.71 -7.61 2.03
N LEU A 44 -19.17 -7.37 0.80
CA LEU A 44 -20.46 -6.73 0.50
C LEU A 44 -21.60 -7.71 0.22
N THR A 45 -21.32 -9.01 0.09
CA THR A 45 -22.32 -10.04 -0.27
C THR A 45 -22.67 -10.88 0.96
N ALA A 46 -23.95 -11.20 1.15
CA ALA A 46 -24.35 -12.12 2.21
C ALA A 46 -23.78 -13.52 1.92
N HIS A 47 -23.25 -14.21 2.93
CA HIS A 47 -22.70 -15.56 2.78
C HIS A 47 -23.72 -16.57 2.20
N ASP A 48 -25.03 -16.29 2.33
CA ASP A 48 -26.12 -17.19 1.95
C ASP A 48 -26.73 -16.88 0.55
N GLY A 49 -26.00 -16.18 -0.32
CA GLY A 49 -26.45 -15.89 -1.70
C GLY A 49 -27.52 -14.79 -1.82
N GLY A 50 -27.84 -14.12 -0.72
CA GLY A 50 -28.83 -13.05 -0.66
C GLY A 50 -28.22 -11.66 -0.83
N GLY A 51 -28.10 -11.18 -2.08
CA GLY A 51 -27.92 -9.75 -2.41
C GLY A 51 -26.73 -9.01 -1.76
N PHE A 52 -26.68 -7.69 -2.01
CA PHE A 52 -25.74 -6.79 -1.34
C PHE A 52 -26.22 -6.53 0.10
N THR A 53 -25.39 -6.80 1.10
CA THR A 53 -25.69 -6.53 2.52
C THR A 53 -24.52 -5.87 3.23
N LEU A 54 -24.82 -4.89 4.08
CA LEU A 54 -23.85 -4.29 5.01
C LEU A 54 -23.82 -5.00 6.37
N ALA A 55 -24.58 -6.08 6.55
CA ALA A 55 -24.64 -6.83 7.81
C ALA A 55 -23.27 -7.43 8.21
N ASN A 56 -22.41 -7.76 7.24
CA ASN A 56 -21.05 -8.23 7.52
C ASN A 56 -20.20 -7.17 8.27
N TYR A 57 -20.44 -5.88 8.00
CA TYR A 57 -19.74 -4.79 8.68
C TYR A 57 -20.29 -4.53 10.08
N SER A 58 -21.58 -4.77 10.35
CA SER A 58 -22.12 -4.59 11.70
C SER A 58 -21.55 -5.62 12.66
N GLN A 59 -21.25 -6.84 12.21
CA GLN A 59 -20.54 -7.85 13.01
C GLN A 59 -19.13 -7.40 13.42
N PHE A 60 -18.43 -6.64 12.56
CA PHE A 60 -17.12 -6.08 12.87
C PHE A 60 -17.17 -5.11 14.06
N PHE A 61 -18.19 -4.25 14.11
CA PHE A 61 -18.36 -3.29 15.21
C PHE A 61 -19.01 -3.89 16.46
N THR A 62 -19.80 -4.95 16.32
CA THR A 62 -20.54 -5.56 17.44
C THR A 62 -19.71 -6.61 18.16
N ASN A 63 -18.71 -7.21 17.51
CA ASN A 63 -17.88 -8.24 18.13
C ASN A 63 -16.72 -7.61 18.94
N PRO A 64 -16.73 -7.73 20.28
CA PRO A 64 -15.71 -7.15 21.13
C PRO A 64 -14.29 -7.68 20.84
N ALA A 65 -14.17 -8.90 20.29
CA ALA A 65 -12.86 -9.47 19.93
C ALA A 65 -12.20 -8.72 18.77
N TYR A 66 -12.96 -8.29 17.76
CA TYR A 66 -12.41 -7.50 16.64
C TYR A 66 -12.00 -6.11 17.08
N TRP A 67 -12.79 -5.49 17.95
CA TRP A 67 -12.44 -4.20 18.54
C TRP A 67 -11.15 -4.29 19.38
N GLN A 68 -11.05 -5.29 20.24
CA GLN A 68 -9.83 -5.53 21.03
C GLN A 68 -8.61 -5.80 20.15
N ALA A 69 -8.74 -6.62 19.11
CA ALA A 69 -7.66 -6.88 18.18
C ALA A 69 -7.18 -5.59 17.48
N MET A 70 -8.10 -4.75 17.02
CA MET A 70 -7.78 -3.46 16.39
C MET A 70 -7.03 -2.52 17.34
N VAL A 71 -7.54 -2.35 18.57
CA VAL A 71 -6.91 -1.50 19.57
C VAL A 71 -5.54 -2.04 19.97
N ASN A 72 -5.40 -3.36 20.13
CA ASN A 72 -4.11 -3.98 20.44
C ASN A 72 -3.09 -3.74 19.32
N SER A 73 -3.48 -3.91 18.05
CA SER A 73 -2.59 -3.62 16.92
C SER A 73 -2.16 -2.16 16.90
N LEU A 74 -3.10 -1.23 17.07
CA LEU A 74 -2.77 0.20 17.13
C LEU A 74 -1.84 0.52 18.30
N GLN A 75 -2.10 -0.02 19.48
CA GLN A 75 -1.27 0.18 20.66
C GLN A 75 0.15 -0.34 20.43
N VAL A 76 0.30 -1.55 19.88
CA VAL A 76 1.61 -2.12 19.55
C VAL A 76 2.33 -1.25 18.53
N THR A 77 1.67 -0.83 17.44
CA THR A 77 2.28 0.03 16.42
C THR A 77 2.74 1.36 17.02
N VAL A 78 1.92 2.02 17.84
CA VAL A 78 2.28 3.29 18.48
C VAL A 78 3.48 3.12 19.41
N ILE A 79 3.47 2.09 20.26
CA ILE A 79 4.59 1.80 21.17
C ILE A 79 5.87 1.57 20.36
N VAL A 80 5.80 0.73 19.31
CA VAL A 80 6.95 0.44 18.45
C VAL A 80 7.45 1.72 17.77
N THR A 81 6.57 2.52 17.16
CA THR A 81 6.95 3.78 16.51
C THR A 81 7.63 4.75 17.48
N VAL A 82 7.07 4.93 18.67
CA VAL A 82 7.64 5.83 19.70
C VAL A 82 9.02 5.34 20.13
N ILE A 83 9.16 4.05 20.44
CA ILE A 83 10.45 3.47 20.83
C ILE A 83 11.47 3.60 19.69
N SER A 84 11.07 3.27 18.46
CA SER A 84 11.94 3.41 17.28
C SER A 84 12.41 4.84 17.09
N VAL A 85 11.54 5.84 17.22
CA VAL A 85 11.91 7.26 17.09
C VAL A 85 12.83 7.68 18.23
N LEU A 86 12.52 7.30 19.48
CA LEU A 86 13.34 7.63 20.64
C LEU A 86 14.74 7.03 20.58
N LEU A 87 14.92 5.88 19.92
CA LEU A 87 16.23 5.26 19.72
C LEU A 87 16.93 5.77 18.46
N ALA A 88 16.20 5.96 17.35
CA ALA A 88 16.75 6.41 16.09
C ALA A 88 17.24 7.85 16.16
N TYR A 89 16.52 8.74 16.87
CA TYR A 89 16.90 10.15 17.00
C TYR A 89 18.28 10.37 17.65
N PRO A 90 18.60 9.80 18.83
CA PRO A 90 19.93 9.96 19.42
C PRO A 90 21.01 9.29 18.58
N PHE A 91 20.71 8.15 17.94
CA PHE A 91 21.67 7.50 17.05
C PHE A 91 21.99 8.37 15.83
N ALA A 92 20.98 8.99 15.23
CA ALA A 92 21.16 9.94 14.13
C ALA A 92 21.94 11.18 14.56
N TRP A 93 21.71 11.70 15.77
CA TRP A 93 22.46 12.84 16.30
C TRP A 93 23.96 12.53 16.49
N ILE A 94 24.27 11.36 17.08
CA ILE A 94 25.64 10.88 17.25
C ILE A 94 26.32 10.74 15.89
N LEU A 95 25.66 10.11 14.91
CA LEU A 95 26.21 9.98 13.56
C LEU A 95 26.39 11.33 12.84
N ALA A 96 25.48 12.28 13.05
CA ALA A 96 25.58 13.59 12.43
C ALA A 96 26.78 14.42 12.94
N GLU A 97 27.15 14.25 14.22
CA GLU A 97 28.23 15.02 14.86
C GLU A 97 29.60 14.30 14.79
N GLN A 98 29.64 12.96 14.72
CA GLN A 98 30.91 12.20 14.65
C GLN A 98 31.45 11.94 13.24
N VAL A 99 30.71 12.28 12.18
CA VAL A 99 31.19 12.15 10.79
C VAL A 99 31.77 13.50 10.34
N PRO A 100 33.11 13.66 10.27
CA PRO A 100 33.73 14.85 9.68
C PRO A 100 33.51 14.94 8.16
#